data_AF-A0A6B2TFX2-F1
#
_entry.id   AF-A0A6B2TFX2-F1
#
_cell.length_a   1.000
_cell.length_b   1.000
_cell.length_c   1.000
_cell.angle_alpha   90.00
_cell.angle_beta   90.00
_cell.angle_gamma   90.00
#
_symmetry.space_group_name_H-M   'P 1'
#
loop_
_entity.id
_entity.type
_entity.pdbx_description
1 polymer ?
#
loop_
_entity_poly.entity_id
_entity_poly.type
_entity_poly.pdbx_seq_one_letter_code
_entity_poly.pdbx_strand_id
1 'polypeptide(L)'
;LPTVTLGRAQVETVADAMAERLTAAAQAVPALRPYAPGLLTAFEALADLGGEGQAWTAQRVHGDLHLGQCLRSPDGEWSLIDFEGEPARPLAERRLPQPTARDVAGMLRSFDYAASHGTWSPEWADECRAAYCSGYAEVAGRDPRTDPVLLRAHETDKAVYEVLYEARHRPDWLPVPLAAVRRLAEDGPADDTH
;
A
#
# COMPACT_ATOMS: atom_id res chain seq x y z
N LEU A 1 -20.06 -2.80 -4.11
CA LEU A 1 -20.32 -1.77 -3.07
C LEU A 1 -20.66 -0.45 -3.77
N PRO A 2 -21.38 0.49 -3.15
CA PRO A 2 -21.54 1.82 -3.73
C PRO A 2 -20.17 2.44 -3.99
N THR A 3 -20.02 3.08 -5.16
CA THR A 3 -18.76 3.68 -5.59
C THR A 3 -18.88 5.18 -5.73
N VAL A 4 -17.77 5.88 -5.52
CA VAL A 4 -17.61 7.32 -5.76
C VAL A 4 -16.41 7.55 -6.68
N THR A 5 -16.38 8.69 -7.35
CA THR A 5 -15.23 9.10 -8.16
C THR A 5 -14.32 10.00 -7.33
N LEU A 6 -13.04 9.66 -7.25
CA LEU A 6 -11.99 10.56 -6.79
C LEU A 6 -11.49 11.35 -8.00
N GLY A 7 -11.91 12.60 -8.08
CA GLY A 7 -11.39 13.53 -9.07
C GLY A 7 -10.13 14.23 -8.55
N ARG A 8 -9.59 15.12 -9.38
CA ARG A 8 -8.36 15.88 -9.12
C ARG A 8 -8.19 16.34 -7.67
N ALA A 9 -9.12 17.12 -7.14
CA ALA A 9 -9.00 17.69 -5.79
C ALA A 9 -8.92 16.62 -4.69
N GLN A 10 -9.66 15.50 -4.84
CA GLN A 10 -9.56 14.40 -3.88
C GLN A 10 -8.23 13.66 -3.98
N VAL A 11 -7.72 13.47 -5.19
CA VAL A 11 -6.44 12.79 -5.43
C VAL A 11 -5.29 13.62 -4.87
N GLU A 12 -5.26 14.93 -5.15
CA GLU A 12 -4.28 15.88 -4.60
C GLU A 12 -4.31 15.82 -3.06
N THR A 13 -5.50 15.87 -2.45
CA THR A 13 -5.66 15.75 -0.98
C THR A 13 -5.10 14.42 -0.44
N VAL A 14 -5.30 13.32 -1.14
CA VAL A 14 -4.79 12.00 -0.72
C VAL A 14 -3.27 11.95 -0.82
N ALA A 15 -2.70 12.44 -1.92
CA ALA A 15 -1.26 12.49 -2.15
C ALA A 15 -0.56 13.36 -1.11
N ASP A 16 -1.10 14.55 -0.83
CA ASP A 16 -0.58 15.46 0.20
C ASP A 16 -0.56 14.78 1.57
N ALA A 17 -1.66 14.13 1.97
CA ALA A 17 -1.73 13.42 3.24
C ALA A 17 -0.73 12.25 3.32
N MET A 18 -0.44 11.58 2.22
CA MET A 18 0.60 10.54 2.16
C MET A 18 2.00 11.14 2.33
N ALA A 19 2.30 12.25 1.66
CA ALA A 19 3.57 12.97 1.77
C ALA A 19 3.81 13.53 3.19
N GLU A 20 2.76 14.04 3.84
CA GLU A 20 2.81 14.49 5.24
C GLU A 20 3.14 13.32 6.19
N ARG A 21 2.52 12.15 6.00
CA ARG A 21 2.82 10.95 6.79
C ARG A 21 4.25 10.48 6.60
N LEU A 22 4.77 10.48 5.36
CA LEU A 22 6.18 10.19 5.07
C LEU A 22 7.12 11.16 5.80
N THR A 23 6.82 12.46 5.74
CA THR A 23 7.61 13.49 6.42
C THR A 23 7.65 13.25 7.93
N ALA A 24 6.49 13.00 8.55
CA ALA A 24 6.41 12.71 9.98
C ALA A 24 7.13 11.41 10.36
N ALA A 25 7.00 10.36 9.55
CA ALA A 25 7.67 9.08 9.78
C ALA A 25 9.20 9.21 9.67
N ALA A 26 9.70 9.94 8.67
CA ALA A 26 11.14 10.16 8.48
C ALA A 26 11.77 11.02 9.60
N GLN A 27 11.00 11.92 10.20
CA GLN A 27 11.41 12.62 11.41
C GLN A 27 11.55 11.67 12.60
N ALA A 28 10.55 10.81 12.81
CA ALA A 28 10.48 9.87 13.94
C ALA A 28 11.44 8.68 13.82
N VAL A 29 11.72 8.20 12.60
CA VAL A 29 12.55 7.03 12.32
C VAL A 29 13.70 7.45 11.38
N PRO A 30 14.88 7.82 11.92
CA PRO A 30 15.98 8.32 11.10
C PRO A 30 16.45 7.39 9.98
N ALA A 31 16.27 6.07 10.14
CA ALA A 31 16.60 5.07 9.12
C ALA A 31 15.78 5.21 7.82
N LEU A 32 14.62 5.88 7.86
CA LEU A 32 13.77 6.14 6.68
C LEU A 32 14.25 7.34 5.85
N ARG A 33 14.99 8.28 6.46
CA ARG A 33 15.38 9.56 5.83
C ARG A 33 16.11 9.41 4.49
N PRO A 34 17.07 8.48 4.31
CA PRO A 34 17.76 8.33 3.03
C PRO A 34 16.83 7.99 1.86
N TYR A 35 15.69 7.36 2.14
CA TYR A 35 14.75 6.89 1.11
C TYR A 35 13.60 7.87 0.86
N ALA A 36 13.40 8.85 1.76
CA ALA A 36 12.26 9.76 1.69
C ALA A 36 12.12 10.50 0.34
N PRO A 37 13.20 11.00 -0.30
CA PRO A 37 13.08 11.61 -1.62
C PRO A 37 12.53 10.65 -2.68
N GLY A 38 13.03 9.40 -2.72
CA GLY A 38 12.57 8.40 -3.68
C GLY A 38 11.12 7.96 -3.44
N LEU A 39 10.71 7.85 -2.17
CA LEU A 39 9.32 7.53 -1.82
C LEU A 39 8.36 8.67 -2.17
N LEU A 40 8.79 9.93 -2.03
CA LEU A 40 7.95 11.10 -2.34
C LEU A 40 7.49 11.10 -3.81
N THR A 41 8.34 10.61 -4.73
CA THR A 41 8.00 10.48 -6.16
C THR A 41 6.74 9.65 -6.42
N ALA A 42 6.38 8.71 -5.52
CA ALA A 42 5.15 7.92 -5.66
C ALA A 42 3.89 8.77 -5.46
N PHE A 43 3.96 9.73 -4.53
CA PHE A 43 2.85 10.62 -4.23
C PHE A 43 2.78 11.78 -5.21
N GLU A 44 3.92 12.30 -5.65
CA GLU A 44 3.99 13.30 -6.73
C GLU A 44 3.39 12.75 -8.03
N ALA A 45 3.79 11.55 -8.46
CA ALA A 45 3.21 10.91 -9.65
C ALA A 45 1.69 10.70 -9.53
N LEU A 46 1.19 10.38 -8.33
CA LEU A 46 -0.24 10.26 -8.08
C LEU A 46 -0.96 11.62 -8.23
N ALA A 47 -0.39 12.68 -7.66
CA ALA A 47 -0.92 14.03 -7.77
C ALA A 47 -0.91 14.53 -9.22
N ASP A 48 0.18 14.29 -9.96
CA ASP A 48 0.34 14.71 -11.35
C ASP A 48 -0.73 14.08 -12.25
N LEU A 49 -0.94 12.76 -12.16
CA LEU A 49 -2.01 12.08 -12.89
C LEU A 49 -3.39 12.66 -12.54
N GLY A 50 -3.65 12.95 -11.26
CA GLY A 50 -4.86 13.66 -10.84
C GLY A 50 -5.01 15.04 -11.49
N GLY A 51 -3.89 15.79 -11.60
CA GLY A 51 -3.80 17.07 -12.28
C GLY A 51 -4.08 17.00 -13.78
N GLU A 52 -3.68 15.91 -14.43
CA GLU A 52 -3.94 15.58 -15.85
C GLU A 52 -5.39 15.12 -16.11
N GLY A 53 -6.20 15.00 -15.05
CA GLY A 53 -7.61 14.63 -15.14
C GLY A 53 -7.86 13.13 -15.00
N GLN A 54 -6.84 12.33 -14.65
CA GLN A 54 -7.06 10.95 -14.23
C GLN A 54 -7.94 10.95 -12.98
N ALA A 55 -8.97 10.10 -13.01
CA ALA A 55 -9.86 9.88 -11.90
C ALA A 55 -9.88 8.41 -11.53
N TRP A 56 -10.12 8.12 -10.26
CA TRP A 56 -10.19 6.76 -9.75
C TRP A 56 -11.53 6.46 -9.09
N THR A 57 -11.90 5.19 -9.16
CA THR A 57 -13.07 4.71 -8.42
C THR A 57 -12.67 4.39 -6.99
N ALA A 58 -13.44 4.88 -6.03
CA ALA A 58 -13.31 4.56 -4.62
C ALA A 58 -14.60 3.94 -4.08
N GLN A 59 -14.47 3.08 -3.08
CA GLN A 59 -15.58 2.41 -2.42
C GLN A 59 -15.25 2.15 -0.95
N ARG A 60 -16.20 1.65 -0.16
CA ARG A 60 -15.86 1.10 1.16
C ARG A 60 -14.88 -0.06 0.97
N VAL A 61 -13.81 -0.05 1.75
CA VAL A 61 -12.73 -1.05 1.75
C VAL A 61 -12.60 -1.66 3.14
N HIS A 62 -11.83 -2.73 3.26
CA HIS A 62 -11.42 -3.29 4.55
C HIS A 62 -10.60 -2.28 5.35
N GLY A 63 -9.65 -1.60 4.68
CA GLY A 63 -8.89 -0.49 5.23
C GLY A 63 -7.64 -0.90 6.03
N ASP A 64 -7.54 -2.16 6.43
CA ASP A 64 -6.36 -2.79 7.04
C ASP A 64 -6.23 -4.29 6.64
N LEU A 65 -6.37 -4.60 5.36
CA LEU A 65 -6.35 -5.99 4.88
C LEU A 65 -4.91 -6.54 4.87
N HIS A 66 -4.72 -7.72 5.46
CA HIS A 66 -3.48 -8.50 5.44
C HIS A 66 -3.78 -9.99 5.69
N LEU A 67 -2.81 -10.90 5.52
CA LEU A 67 -3.01 -12.35 5.66
C LEU A 67 -3.61 -12.76 7.02
N GLY A 68 -3.24 -12.06 8.09
CA GLY A 68 -3.81 -12.26 9.43
C GLY A 68 -5.33 -12.04 9.53
N GLN A 69 -5.93 -11.33 8.57
CA GLN A 69 -7.37 -11.08 8.49
C GLN A 69 -8.08 -12.04 7.52
N CYS A 70 -7.36 -13.02 6.98
CA CYS A 70 -7.88 -14.01 6.04
C CYS A 70 -7.97 -15.37 6.73
N LEU A 71 -9.19 -15.92 6.82
CA LEU A 71 -9.44 -17.26 7.32
C LEU A 71 -9.75 -18.20 6.15
N ARG A 72 -9.09 -19.36 6.11
CA ARG A 72 -9.40 -20.43 5.17
C ARG A 72 -10.08 -21.58 5.90
N SER A 73 -11.27 -21.91 5.46
CA SER A 73 -12.06 -23.02 6.00
C SER A 73 -11.60 -24.37 5.39
N PRO A 74 -11.89 -25.52 6.02
CA PRO A 74 -11.44 -26.84 5.55
C PRO A 74 -11.96 -27.26 4.17
N ASP A 75 -13.13 -26.75 3.78
CA ASP A 75 -13.74 -26.89 2.45
C ASP A 75 -13.11 -25.96 1.40
N GLY A 76 -12.21 -25.07 1.82
CA GLY A 76 -11.38 -24.26 0.93
C GLY A 76 -11.86 -22.82 0.74
N GLU A 77 -12.99 -22.45 1.33
CA GLU A 77 -13.56 -21.09 1.24
C GLU A 77 -12.76 -20.09 2.09
N TRP A 78 -12.62 -18.87 1.55
CA TRP A 78 -11.95 -17.77 2.25
C TRP A 78 -12.96 -16.82 2.87
N SER A 79 -12.70 -16.42 4.11
CA SER A 79 -13.46 -15.39 4.82
C SER A 79 -12.52 -14.28 5.27
N LEU A 80 -13.00 -13.03 5.17
CA LEU A 80 -12.31 -11.86 5.69
C LEU A 80 -12.94 -11.44 7.02
N ILE A 81 -12.12 -11.03 7.98
CA ILE A 81 -12.54 -10.60 9.33
C ILE A 81 -11.96 -9.22 9.66
N ASP A 82 -12.45 -8.57 10.72
CA ASP A 82 -11.88 -7.32 11.26
C ASP A 82 -11.99 -6.07 10.35
N PHE A 83 -13.22 -5.72 9.98
CA PHE A 83 -13.54 -4.53 9.15
C PHE A 83 -13.51 -3.20 9.92
N GLU A 84 -12.76 -3.08 11.02
CA GLU A 84 -12.65 -1.83 11.79
C GLU A 84 -11.77 -0.79 11.08
N GLY A 85 -10.92 -1.23 10.14
CA GLY A 85 -9.93 -0.42 9.45
C GLY A 85 -8.71 -0.08 10.33
N GLU A 86 -7.72 0.59 9.74
CA GLU A 86 -6.41 0.78 10.39
C GLU A 86 -6.51 1.50 11.75
N PRO A 87 -6.08 0.88 12.87
CA PRO A 87 -6.28 1.39 14.23
C PRO A 87 -5.67 2.77 14.49
N ALA A 88 -4.63 3.14 13.74
CA ALA A 88 -3.96 4.43 13.89
C ALA A 88 -4.73 5.60 13.26
N ARG A 89 -5.73 5.34 12.41
CA ARG A 89 -6.50 6.39 11.74
C ARG A 89 -7.74 6.80 12.55
N PRO A 90 -8.17 8.08 12.53
CA PRO A 90 -9.44 8.48 13.13
C PRO A 90 -10.65 7.74 12.53
N LEU A 91 -11.68 7.49 13.34
CA LEU A 91 -12.88 6.74 12.91
C LEU A 91 -13.58 7.36 11.69
N ALA A 92 -13.60 8.70 11.60
CA ALA A 92 -14.17 9.40 10.46
C ALA A 92 -13.47 9.02 9.15
N GLU A 93 -12.14 8.90 9.17
CA GLU A 93 -11.33 8.52 8.00
C GLU A 93 -11.49 7.05 7.63
N ARG A 94 -11.58 6.15 8.62
CA ARG A 94 -11.76 4.70 8.37
C ARG A 94 -13.04 4.38 7.60
N ARG A 95 -14.05 5.26 7.68
CA ARG A 95 -15.34 5.09 7.01
C ARG A 95 -15.40 5.69 5.60
N LEU A 96 -14.40 6.48 5.21
CA LEU A 96 -14.39 7.12 3.90
C LEU A 96 -14.19 6.07 2.78
N PRO A 97 -14.81 6.28 1.61
CA PRO A 97 -14.49 5.50 0.43
C PRO A 97 -13.02 5.67 0.03
N GLN A 98 -12.36 4.58 -0.33
CA GLN A 98 -10.98 4.57 -0.79
C GLN A 98 -10.82 3.70 -2.04
N PRO A 99 -9.76 3.91 -2.84
CA PRO A 99 -9.45 3.01 -3.94
C PRO A 99 -9.17 1.60 -3.41
N THR A 100 -9.58 0.58 -4.15
CA THR A 100 -9.31 -0.82 -3.80
C THR A 100 -7.82 -1.14 -3.74
N ALA A 101 -6.99 -0.33 -4.43
CA ALA A 101 -5.54 -0.40 -4.36
C ALA A 101 -5.00 -0.34 -2.93
N ARG A 102 -5.70 0.28 -1.97
CA ARG A 102 -5.33 0.26 -0.55
C ARG A 102 -5.30 -1.16 0.03
N ASP A 103 -6.37 -1.92 -0.17
CA ASP A 103 -6.48 -3.28 0.37
C ASP A 103 -5.55 -4.24 -0.40
N VAL A 104 -5.41 -4.04 -1.71
CA VAL A 104 -4.45 -4.80 -2.53
C VAL A 104 -3.03 -4.56 -2.01
N ALA A 105 -2.61 -3.31 -1.82
CA ALA A 105 -1.30 -2.97 -1.28
C ALA A 105 -1.06 -3.63 0.09
N GLY A 106 -2.05 -3.61 0.99
CA GLY A 106 -1.97 -4.29 2.29
C GLY A 106 -1.69 -5.79 2.17
N MET A 107 -2.39 -6.49 1.26
CA MET A 107 -2.14 -7.90 0.99
C MET A 107 -0.76 -8.16 0.37
N LEU A 108 -0.34 -7.35 -0.60
CA LEU A 108 0.96 -7.48 -1.24
C LEU A 108 2.11 -7.31 -0.24
N ARG A 109 2.00 -6.32 0.65
CA ARG A 109 2.92 -6.14 1.79
C ARG A 109 2.90 -7.33 2.75
N SER A 110 1.73 -7.90 3.00
CA SER A 110 1.61 -9.07 3.88
C SER A 110 2.34 -10.30 3.36
N PHE A 111 2.45 -10.49 2.03
CA PHE A 111 3.28 -11.57 1.47
C PHE A 111 4.77 -11.32 1.70
N ASP A 112 5.23 -10.08 1.56
CA ASP A 112 6.63 -9.71 1.83
C ASP A 112 6.99 -9.99 3.31
N TYR A 113 6.08 -9.67 4.24
CA TYR A 113 6.24 -10.06 5.65
C TYR A 113 6.24 -11.57 5.84
N ALA A 114 5.32 -12.28 5.20
CA ALA A 114 5.24 -13.74 5.34
C ALA A 114 6.55 -14.40 4.88
N ALA A 115 7.11 -13.95 3.74
CA ALA A 115 8.40 -14.41 3.22
C ALA A 115 9.56 -14.14 4.17
N SER A 116 9.60 -12.97 4.83
CA SER A 116 10.67 -12.63 5.76
C SER A 116 10.66 -13.45 7.07
N HIS A 117 9.53 -14.06 7.41
CA HIS A 117 9.37 -14.86 8.64
C HIS A 117 9.56 -16.36 8.42
N GLY A 118 9.45 -16.83 7.18
CA GLY A 118 9.52 -18.24 6.84
C GLY A 118 10.90 -18.70 6.37
N THR A 119 10.98 -19.97 5.99
CA THR A 119 12.07 -20.51 5.17
C THR A 119 11.82 -20.26 3.68
N TRP A 120 10.95 -19.32 3.35
CA TRP A 120 10.51 -19.06 1.99
C TRP A 120 11.47 -18.09 1.32
N SER A 121 11.73 -18.32 0.03
CA SER A 121 12.64 -17.46 -0.71
C SER A 121 11.95 -16.15 -1.09
N PRO A 122 12.70 -15.07 -1.37
CA PRO A 122 12.09 -13.82 -1.87
C PRO A 122 11.21 -14.03 -3.11
N GLU A 123 11.58 -14.97 -3.98
CA GLU A 123 10.81 -15.33 -5.18
C GLU A 123 9.40 -15.83 -4.85
N TRP A 124 9.21 -16.49 -3.69
CA TRP A 124 7.89 -16.91 -3.24
C TRP A 124 6.95 -15.72 -3.02
N ALA A 125 7.46 -14.62 -2.47
CA ALA A 125 6.65 -13.41 -2.30
C ALA A 125 6.20 -12.86 -3.66
N ASP A 126 7.11 -12.80 -4.63
CA ASP A 126 6.82 -12.31 -5.98
C ASP A 126 5.77 -13.21 -6.69
N GLU A 127 5.90 -14.53 -6.56
CA GLU A 127 4.91 -15.48 -7.07
C GLU A 127 3.54 -15.29 -6.41
N CYS A 128 3.48 -15.15 -5.08
CA CYS A 128 2.23 -14.90 -4.36
C CYS A 128 1.58 -13.56 -4.76
N ARG A 129 2.38 -12.50 -4.88
CA ARG A 129 1.92 -11.18 -5.34
C ARG A 129 1.33 -11.26 -6.75
N ALA A 130 2.02 -11.93 -7.67
CA ALA A 130 1.55 -12.12 -9.05
C ALA A 130 0.27 -12.97 -9.12
N ALA A 131 0.20 -14.06 -8.35
CA ALA A 131 -0.98 -14.92 -8.28
C ALA A 131 -2.19 -14.18 -7.68
N TYR A 132 -1.98 -13.42 -6.61
CA TYR A 132 -3.03 -12.62 -5.97
C TYR A 132 -3.61 -11.58 -6.92
N CYS A 133 -2.77 -10.80 -7.61
CA CYS A 133 -3.24 -9.80 -8.58
C CYS A 133 -3.98 -10.45 -9.76
N SER A 134 -3.52 -11.61 -10.23
CA SER A 134 -4.17 -12.33 -11.34
C SER A 134 -5.55 -12.86 -10.93
N GLY A 135 -5.66 -13.50 -9.76
CA GLY A 135 -6.95 -13.93 -9.23
C GLY A 135 -7.91 -12.75 -8.93
N TYR A 136 -7.37 -11.63 -8.44
CA TYR A 136 -8.15 -10.40 -8.27
C TYR A 136 -8.70 -9.91 -9.62
N ALA A 137 -7.87 -9.92 -10.67
CA ALA A 137 -8.24 -9.51 -12.01
C ALA A 137 -9.35 -10.39 -12.62
N GLU A 138 -9.28 -11.70 -12.42
CA GLU A 138 -10.27 -12.67 -12.91
C GLU A 138 -11.68 -12.39 -12.38
N VAL A 139 -11.78 -11.98 -11.11
CA VAL A 139 -13.07 -11.72 -10.45
C VAL A 139 -13.53 -10.27 -10.66
N ALA A 140 -12.62 -9.30 -10.52
CA ALA A 140 -12.95 -7.88 -10.60
C ALA A 140 -13.02 -7.34 -12.04
N GLY A 141 -12.52 -8.09 -13.03
CA GLY A 141 -12.46 -7.68 -14.43
C GLY A 141 -11.41 -6.60 -14.73
N ARG A 142 -10.59 -6.22 -13.74
CA ARG A 142 -9.49 -5.26 -13.89
C ARG A 142 -8.31 -5.69 -13.04
N ASP A 143 -7.16 -5.80 -13.67
CA ASP A 143 -5.91 -6.12 -12.99
C ASP A 143 -5.39 -4.89 -12.23
N PRO A 144 -5.16 -4.96 -10.90
CA PRO A 144 -4.63 -3.84 -10.13
C PRO A 144 -3.25 -3.35 -10.63
N ARG A 145 -2.48 -4.21 -11.32
CA ARG A 145 -1.18 -3.86 -11.92
C ARG A 145 -1.30 -2.95 -13.15
N THR A 146 -2.50 -2.80 -13.72
CA THR A 146 -2.77 -1.84 -14.81
C THR A 146 -2.85 -0.39 -14.33
N ASP A 147 -2.76 -0.16 -13.02
CA ASP A 147 -2.69 1.16 -12.40
C ASP A 147 -1.46 1.26 -11.48
N PRO A 148 -0.24 1.22 -12.07
CA PRO A 148 0.99 1.07 -11.30
C PRO A 148 1.28 2.27 -10.40
N VAL A 149 0.89 3.49 -10.80
CA VAL A 149 1.09 4.70 -9.99
C VAL A 149 0.22 4.65 -8.73
N LEU A 150 -1.08 4.34 -8.86
CA LEU A 150 -1.97 4.23 -7.72
C LEU A 150 -1.52 3.11 -6.77
N LEU A 151 -1.15 1.95 -7.33
CA LEU A 151 -0.69 0.82 -6.53
C LEU A 151 0.61 1.13 -5.80
N ARG A 152 1.60 1.72 -6.48
CA ARG A 152 2.89 2.12 -5.88
C ARG A 152 2.70 3.16 -4.77
N ALA A 153 1.80 4.14 -4.96
CA ALA A 153 1.49 5.12 -3.92
C ALA A 153 0.92 4.45 -2.66
N HIS A 154 -0.05 3.54 -2.81
CA HIS A 154 -0.64 2.84 -1.66
C HIS A 154 0.32 1.85 -0.99
N GLU A 155 1.15 1.13 -1.74
CA GLU A 155 2.21 0.28 -1.18
C GLU A 155 3.25 1.12 -0.42
N THR A 156 3.62 2.28 -0.95
CA THR A 156 4.53 3.22 -0.29
C THR A 156 3.95 3.77 1.01
N ASP A 157 2.70 4.23 1.01
CA ASP A 157 2.02 4.72 2.23
C ASP A 157 1.95 3.61 3.31
N LYS A 158 1.67 2.36 2.90
CA LYS A 158 1.64 1.23 3.84
C LYS A 158 3.03 0.89 4.39
N ALA A 159 4.07 0.88 3.55
CA ALA A 159 5.44 0.63 4.00
C ALA A 159 5.94 1.71 4.96
N VAL A 160 5.60 2.98 4.72
CA VAL A 160 5.89 4.10 5.63
C VAL A 160 5.20 3.91 6.99
N TYR A 161 3.92 3.54 6.98
CA TYR A 161 3.18 3.21 8.19
C TYR A 161 3.84 2.06 8.97
N GLU A 162 4.21 0.98 8.28
CA GLU A 162 4.87 -0.19 8.87
C GLU A 162 6.21 0.18 9.50
N VAL A 163 7.07 0.96 8.81
CA VAL A 163 8.34 1.44 9.39
C VAL A 163 8.10 2.15 10.72
N LEU A 164 7.11 3.04 10.78
CA LEU A 164 6.78 3.78 12.00
C LEU A 164 6.23 2.85 13.09
N TYR A 165 5.41 1.87 12.71
CA TYR A 165 4.83 0.91 13.63
C TYR A 165 5.89 -0.03 14.22
N GLU A 166 6.72 -0.65 13.38
CA GLU A 166 7.75 -1.59 13.83
C GLU A 166 8.81 -0.88 14.68
N ALA A 167 9.25 0.31 14.30
CA ALA A 167 10.20 1.09 15.09
C ALA A 167 9.71 1.37 16.53
N ARG A 168 8.39 1.44 16.75
CA ARG A 168 7.79 1.72 18.05
C ARG A 168 7.48 0.47 18.87
N HIS A 169 7.07 -0.62 18.22
CA HIS A 169 6.52 -1.78 18.92
C HIS A 169 7.40 -3.03 18.81
N ARG A 170 8.12 -3.20 17.69
CA ARG A 170 8.96 -4.37 17.42
C ARG A 170 10.23 -3.96 16.64
N PRO A 171 11.19 -3.25 17.26
CA PRO A 171 12.36 -2.71 16.56
C PRO A 171 13.17 -3.76 15.79
N ASP A 172 13.22 -5.00 16.28
CA ASP A 172 13.89 -6.13 15.61
C ASP A 172 13.28 -6.47 14.25
N TRP A 173 12.03 -6.07 14.00
CA TRP A 173 11.29 -6.32 12.75
C TRP A 173 11.44 -5.19 11.73
N LEU A 174 12.04 -4.06 12.12
CA LEU A 174 12.26 -2.89 11.27
C LEU A 174 12.98 -3.19 9.94
N PRO A 175 13.91 -4.17 9.83
CA PRO A 175 14.52 -4.52 8.54
C PRO A 175 13.52 -4.93 7.45
N VAL A 176 12.38 -5.53 7.82
CA VAL A 176 11.38 -6.03 6.87
C VAL A 176 10.72 -4.90 6.06
N PRO A 177 10.08 -3.89 6.69
CA PRO A 177 9.52 -2.78 5.92
C PRO A 177 10.61 -1.88 5.32
N LEU A 178 11.82 -1.80 5.90
CA LEU A 178 12.92 -1.06 5.29
C LEU A 178 13.42 -1.66 3.96
N ALA A 179 13.38 -2.99 3.82
CA ALA A 179 13.69 -3.65 2.56
C ALA A 179 12.70 -3.26 1.44
N ALA A 180 11.41 -3.20 1.76
CA ALA A 180 10.38 -2.74 0.84
C ALA A 180 10.52 -1.26 0.50
N VAL A 181 10.79 -0.42 1.50
CA VAL A 181 11.08 1.01 1.33
C VAL A 181 12.23 1.24 0.36
N ARG A 182 13.32 0.47 0.46
CA ARG A 182 14.46 0.61 -0.45
C ARG A 182 14.05 0.38 -1.89
N ARG A 183 13.37 -0.74 -2.17
CA ARG A 183 12.87 -1.10 -3.50
C ARG A 183 11.92 -0.02 -4.04
N LEU A 184 10.93 0.38 -3.24
CA LEU A 184 9.94 1.38 -3.64
C LEU A 184 10.56 2.77 -3.90
N ALA A 185 11.63 3.12 -3.19
CA ALA A 185 12.36 4.37 -3.40
C ALA A 185 13.24 4.36 -4.66
N GLU A 186 13.72 3.17 -5.06
CA GLU A 186 14.50 2.97 -6.29
C GLU A 186 13.59 2.89 -7.54
N ASP A 187 12.34 2.43 -7.39
CA ASP A 187 11.32 2.36 -8.45
C ASP A 187 10.72 3.74 -8.85
N GLY A 188 11.38 4.86 -8.51
CA GLY A 188 11.04 6.17 -9.05
C GLY A 188 11.30 6.22 -10.57
N PRO A 189 10.66 7.14 -11.32
CA PRO A 189 11.04 7.33 -12.72
C PRO A 189 12.55 7.56 -12.77
N ALA A 190 13.25 6.77 -13.58
CA ALA A 190 14.65 7.03 -13.88
C ALA A 190 14.72 8.47 -14.39
N ASP A 191 15.56 9.28 -13.77
CA ASP A 191 15.82 10.64 -14.22
C ASP A 191 16.33 10.55 -15.66
N ASP A 192 15.48 10.85 -16.65
CA ASP A 192 15.83 10.97 -18.06
C ASP A 192 16.70 12.23 -18.21
N THR A 193 17.93 12.15 -17.70
CA THR A 193 18.98 13.12 -17.95
C THR A 193 19.77 12.65 -19.17
N HIS A 194 19.30 13.09 -20.34
CA HIS A 194 20.12 13.23 -21.55
C HIS A 194 20.85 14.58 -21.54
#